data_AF-A0A3R7DB94-F1
#
_entry.id   AF-A0A3R7DB94-F1
#
_cell.length_a   1.000
_cell.length_b   1.000
_cell.length_c   1.000
_cell.angle_alpha   90.00
_cell.angle_beta   90.00
_cell.angle_gamma   90.00
#
_symmetry.space_group_name_H-M   'P 1'
#
loop_
_entity.id
_entity.type
_entity.pdbx_description
1 polymer ?
#
loop_
_entity_poly.entity_id
_entity_poly.type
_entity_poly.pdbx_seq_one_letter_code
_entity_poly.pdbx_strand_id
1 'polypeptide(L)'
;MPYPYPRIPETIHGKELTILGVEHKPEFFQQYQPMLEDFVKSHDAIVLEQTVGGNFWESGFYGSIGELARKQGKKVYQVDPLGWKPIFLDVVNAGIGLALLYQLITGSKSAETTTRRNFLKKMCQFAVGVPLLAGTLAVRNVQSILALDTTIHYGIDDALGYGLQDYRNIVIAEGLIRLCQEAEDFHTLGSIHGAAHSETVHEYLLSPNKRQKRLAYLPYDMLGNTQIREYTPTSSGWELRRTF
;
A
#
# COMPACT_ATOMS: atom_id res chain seq x y z
N MET A 1 24.54 3.03 11.47
CA MET A 1 23.70 4.10 10.91
C MET A 1 22.35 4.04 11.62
N PRO A 2 21.76 5.17 12.04
CA PRO A 2 20.42 5.16 12.62
C PRO A 2 19.40 4.67 11.59
N TYR A 3 18.37 3.96 12.05
CA TYR A 3 17.29 3.51 11.18
C TYR A 3 16.43 4.72 10.75
N PRO A 4 16.08 4.85 9.45
CA PRO A 4 15.53 6.10 8.92
C PRO A 4 14.01 6.24 9.09
N TYR A 5 13.29 5.16 9.42
CA TYR A 5 11.83 5.16 9.50
C TYR A 5 11.31 5.04 10.93
N PRO A 6 10.17 5.64 11.25
CA PRO A 6 9.56 5.48 12.56
C PRO A 6 9.11 4.03 12.78
N ARG A 7 9.18 3.60 14.03
CA ARG A 7 8.45 2.41 14.51
C ARG A 7 7.20 2.92 15.18
N ILE A 8 6.05 2.49 14.69
CA ILE A 8 4.76 3.03 15.14
C ILE A 8 4.07 1.96 15.98
N PRO A 9 4.08 2.07 17.33
CA PRO A 9 3.36 1.16 18.21
C PRO A 9 1.88 1.54 18.27
N GLU A 10 1.02 0.53 18.30
CA GLU A 10 -0.43 0.65 18.43
C GLU A 10 -1.03 -0.52 19.21
N THR A 11 -2.21 -0.31 19.79
CA THR A 11 -2.96 -1.39 20.46
C THR A 11 -4.32 -1.54 19.79
N ILE A 12 -4.60 -2.73 19.25
CA ILE A 12 -5.85 -3.02 18.53
C ILE A 12 -6.50 -4.26 19.15
N HIS A 13 -7.74 -4.12 19.61
CA HIS A 13 -8.49 -5.22 20.25
C HIS A 13 -7.70 -5.93 21.37
N GLY A 14 -6.91 -5.18 22.14
CA GLY A 14 -6.10 -5.71 23.24
C GLY A 14 -4.80 -6.41 22.81
N LYS A 15 -4.42 -6.30 21.53
CA LYS A 15 -3.17 -6.82 20.99
C LYS A 15 -2.20 -5.70 20.62
N GLU A 16 -0.93 -5.95 20.82
CA GLU A 16 0.15 -5.01 20.50
C GLU A 16 0.52 -5.16 19.03
N LEU A 17 0.46 -4.06 18.29
CA LEU A 17 0.85 -3.94 16.89
C LEU A 17 2.05 -2.99 16.79
N THR A 18 3.10 -3.37 16.08
CA THR A 18 4.14 -2.41 15.66
C THR A 18 4.22 -2.35 14.15
N ILE A 19 4.03 -1.17 13.56
CA ILE A 19 4.19 -0.93 12.13
C ILE A 19 5.61 -0.45 11.86
N LEU A 20 6.26 -1.07 10.89
CA LEU A 20 7.63 -0.81 10.47
C LEU A 20 7.67 -0.53 8.96
N GLY A 21 8.17 0.65 8.58
CA GLY A 21 8.37 1.06 7.19
C GLY A 21 9.73 0.65 6.65
N VAL A 22 9.83 0.12 5.44
CA VAL A 22 11.11 -0.34 4.85
C VAL A 22 11.29 0.11 3.40
N GLU A 23 12.54 0.15 2.94
CA GLU A 23 12.83 0.19 1.51
C GLU A 23 12.90 -1.23 0.96
N HIS A 24 12.29 -1.48 -0.21
CA HIS A 24 12.31 -2.78 -0.89
C HIS A 24 13.63 -3.05 -1.63
N LYS A 25 14.76 -2.67 -1.03
CA LYS A 25 16.10 -2.79 -1.62
C LYS A 25 16.92 -3.87 -0.90
N PRO A 26 17.66 -4.74 -1.62
CA PRO A 26 18.55 -5.72 -1.00
C PRO A 26 19.59 -5.09 -0.04
N GLU A 27 20.12 -3.92 -0.40
CA GLU A 27 21.12 -3.19 0.39
C GLU A 27 20.52 -2.71 1.73
N PHE A 28 19.26 -2.29 1.71
CA PHE A 28 18.53 -1.89 2.92
C PHE A 28 18.37 -3.09 3.87
N PHE A 29 18.02 -4.26 3.34
CA PHE A 29 17.96 -5.48 4.14
C PHE A 29 19.31 -5.81 4.75
N GLN A 30 20.38 -5.86 3.96
CA GLN A 30 21.72 -6.19 4.46
C GLN A 30 22.18 -5.22 5.56
N GLN A 31 21.93 -3.92 5.37
CA GLN A 31 22.32 -2.89 6.30
C GLN A 31 21.59 -2.99 7.66
N TYR A 32 20.30 -3.36 7.64
CA TYR A 32 19.45 -3.40 8.83
C TYR A 32 19.06 -4.81 9.27
N GLN A 33 19.70 -5.85 8.74
CA GLN A 33 19.36 -7.25 9.00
C GLN A 33 19.30 -7.58 10.50
N PRO A 34 20.28 -7.20 11.35
CA PRO A 34 20.21 -7.51 12.79
C PRO A 34 18.97 -6.90 13.46
N MET A 35 18.63 -5.66 13.09
CA MET A 35 17.45 -4.98 13.61
C MET A 35 16.15 -5.65 13.16
N LEU A 36 16.08 -6.04 11.88
CA LEU A 36 14.93 -6.73 11.31
C LEU A 36 14.76 -8.13 11.93
N GLU A 37 15.86 -8.82 12.21
CA GLU A 37 15.84 -10.12 12.89
C GLU A 37 15.33 -10.00 14.34
N ASP A 38 15.80 -8.99 15.08
CA ASP A 38 15.30 -8.68 16.43
C ASP A 38 13.83 -8.25 16.42
N PHE A 39 13.41 -7.51 15.39
CA PHE A 39 12.01 -7.15 15.18
C PHE A 39 11.15 -8.40 14.97
N VAL A 40 11.55 -9.32 14.10
CA VAL A 40 10.81 -10.57 13.86
C VAL A 40 10.75 -11.43 15.12
N LYS A 41 11.85 -11.46 15.89
CA LYS A 41 11.96 -12.26 17.11
C LYS A 41 11.05 -11.76 18.23
N SER A 42 10.91 -10.44 18.35
CA SER A 42 10.14 -9.79 19.42
C SER A 42 8.62 -9.85 19.22
N HIS A 43 8.12 -10.34 18.09
CA HIS A 43 6.69 -10.49 17.83
C HIS A 43 6.29 -11.96 17.65
N ASP A 44 5.07 -12.31 18.01
CA ASP A 44 4.53 -13.68 17.87
C ASP A 44 4.28 -14.03 16.40
N ALA A 45 3.83 -13.04 15.62
CA ALA A 45 3.58 -13.17 14.19
C ALA A 45 3.95 -11.89 13.42
N ILE A 46 4.09 -12.03 12.11
CA ILE A 46 4.49 -10.95 11.21
C ILE A 46 3.47 -10.76 10.09
N VAL A 47 3.21 -9.52 9.70
CA VAL A 47 2.47 -9.17 8.48
C VAL A 47 3.45 -8.67 7.45
N LEU A 48 3.43 -9.26 6.25
CA LEU A 48 4.24 -8.82 5.11
C LEU A 48 3.34 -8.29 3.99
N GLU A 49 3.88 -7.33 3.24
CA GLU A 49 3.25 -6.82 2.03
C GLU A 49 3.10 -7.93 0.98
N GLN A 50 2.07 -7.84 0.14
CA GLN A 50 1.90 -8.74 -0.98
C GLN A 50 2.80 -8.31 -2.14
N THR A 51 3.36 -9.29 -2.85
CA THR A 51 4.17 -9.06 -4.04
C THR A 51 3.29 -9.17 -5.28
N VAL A 52 3.60 -8.40 -6.31
CA VAL A 52 2.79 -8.37 -7.54
C VAL A 52 2.78 -9.75 -8.19
N GLY A 53 1.62 -10.41 -8.18
CA GLY A 53 1.40 -11.67 -8.90
C GLY A 53 2.13 -12.89 -8.31
N GLY A 54 2.63 -12.80 -7.09
CA GLY A 54 3.38 -13.88 -6.45
C GLY A 54 3.19 -13.94 -4.95
N ASN A 55 3.97 -14.81 -4.33
CA ASN A 55 4.05 -14.93 -2.87
C ASN A 55 5.21 -14.12 -2.31
N PHE A 56 5.17 -13.79 -1.02
CA PHE A 56 6.23 -12.98 -0.40
C PHE A 56 7.61 -13.64 -0.48
N TRP A 57 7.68 -14.98 -0.43
CA TRP A 57 8.93 -15.75 -0.52
C TRP A 57 9.58 -15.73 -1.91
N GLU A 58 8.87 -15.25 -2.93
CA GLU A 58 9.40 -15.07 -4.29
C GLU A 58 10.02 -13.67 -4.48
N SER A 59 9.83 -12.74 -3.54
CA SER A 59 10.43 -11.40 -3.57
C SER A 59 11.76 -11.36 -2.85
N GLY A 60 12.74 -10.62 -3.38
CA GLY A 60 14.07 -10.52 -2.77
C GLY A 60 14.02 -9.97 -1.34
N PHE A 61 13.37 -8.83 -1.12
CA PHE A 61 13.30 -8.21 0.21
C PHE A 61 12.38 -8.99 1.16
N TYR A 62 11.11 -9.19 0.77
CA TYR A 62 10.13 -9.83 1.62
C TYR A 62 10.37 -11.33 1.81
N GLY A 63 11.01 -12.00 0.85
CA GLY A 63 11.44 -13.38 0.99
C GLY A 63 12.58 -13.51 2.00
N SER A 64 13.47 -12.52 2.08
CA SER A 64 14.52 -12.48 3.11
C SER A 64 13.94 -12.33 4.51
N ILE A 65 12.93 -11.45 4.69
CA ILE A 65 12.20 -11.31 5.96
C ILE A 65 11.41 -12.59 6.28
N GLY A 66 10.76 -13.17 5.28
CA GLY A 66 10.09 -14.46 5.38
C GLY A 66 11.07 -15.52 5.90
N GLU A 67 12.25 -15.65 5.32
CA GLU A 67 13.24 -16.63 5.79
C GLU A 67 13.66 -16.42 7.25
N LEU A 68 13.78 -15.17 7.73
CA LEU A 68 13.99 -14.87 9.15
C LEU A 68 12.82 -15.38 10.00
N ALA A 69 11.58 -15.06 9.60
CA ALA A 69 10.37 -15.53 10.29
C ALA A 69 10.30 -17.07 10.32
N ARG A 70 10.62 -17.73 9.21
CA ARG A 70 10.62 -19.19 9.08
C ARG A 70 11.63 -19.84 10.03
N LYS A 71 12.87 -19.35 10.06
CA LYS A 71 13.92 -19.82 10.98
C LYS A 71 13.53 -19.70 12.44
N GLN A 72 12.70 -18.71 12.77
CA GLN A 72 12.23 -18.44 14.11
C GLN A 72 10.85 -19.07 14.41
N GLY A 73 10.31 -19.88 13.50
CA GLY A 73 9.02 -20.55 13.68
C GLY A 73 7.82 -19.59 13.72
N LYS A 74 7.96 -18.38 13.18
CA LYS A 74 6.91 -17.34 13.19
C LYS A 74 5.93 -17.55 12.05
N LYS A 75 4.67 -17.22 12.31
CA LYS A 75 3.64 -17.13 11.28
C LYS A 75 3.76 -15.84 10.48
N VAL A 76 3.41 -15.92 9.21
CA VAL A 76 3.32 -14.75 8.33
C VAL A 76 1.89 -14.59 7.85
N TYR A 77 1.36 -13.37 7.97
CA TYR A 77 0.09 -12.96 7.39
C TYR A 77 0.32 -12.03 6.20
N GLN A 78 -0.57 -12.08 5.21
CA GLN A 78 -0.67 -11.08 4.15
C GLN A 78 -2.07 -10.49 4.15
N VAL A 79 -2.15 -9.16 4.25
CA VAL A 79 -3.40 -8.38 4.32
C VAL A 79 -3.57 -7.42 3.13
N ASP A 80 -2.52 -7.27 2.32
CA ASP A 80 -2.45 -6.32 1.23
C ASP A 80 -3.14 -6.87 -0.04
N PRO A 81 -4.05 -6.13 -0.70
CA PRO A 81 -4.85 -6.66 -1.80
C PRO A 81 -4.14 -6.64 -3.17
N LEU A 82 -2.80 -6.60 -3.18
CA LEU A 82 -2.04 -6.37 -4.40
C LEU A 82 -2.13 -7.54 -5.38
N GLY A 83 -2.65 -7.26 -6.57
CA GLY A 83 -2.71 -8.22 -7.67
C GLY A 83 -2.58 -7.54 -9.03
N TRP A 84 -2.44 -8.33 -10.09
CA TRP A 84 -2.29 -7.77 -11.44
C TRP A 84 -3.53 -6.99 -11.90
N LYS A 85 -4.74 -7.37 -11.47
CA LYS A 85 -5.99 -6.71 -11.89
C LYS A 85 -6.12 -5.28 -11.33
N PRO A 86 -5.93 -5.02 -10.02
CA PRO A 86 -5.86 -3.65 -9.51
C PRO A 86 -4.79 -2.78 -10.19
N ILE A 87 -3.62 -3.35 -10.47
CA ILE A 87 -2.53 -2.62 -11.16
C ILE A 87 -2.93 -2.25 -12.58
N PHE A 88 -3.54 -3.20 -13.32
CA PHE A 88 -4.04 -2.93 -14.66
C PHE A 88 -5.08 -1.80 -14.66
N LEU A 89 -6.00 -1.80 -13.69
CA LEU A 89 -6.97 -0.72 -13.54
C LEU A 89 -6.28 0.63 -13.25
N ASP A 90 -5.24 0.64 -12.41
CA ASP A 90 -4.46 1.84 -12.11
C ASP A 90 -3.79 2.43 -13.38
N VAL A 91 -3.23 1.56 -14.23
CA VAL A 91 -2.66 1.96 -15.53
C VAL A 91 -3.73 2.51 -16.48
N VAL A 92 -4.90 1.89 -16.52
CA VAL A 92 -6.04 2.38 -17.33
C VAL A 92 -6.48 3.77 -16.85
N ASN A 93 -6.59 3.98 -15.53
CA ASN A 93 -6.93 5.27 -14.94
C ASN A 93 -5.88 6.34 -15.30
N ALA A 94 -4.59 6.00 -15.20
CA ALA A 94 -3.50 6.89 -15.61
C ALA A 94 -3.61 7.28 -17.09
N GLY A 95 -3.89 6.30 -17.96
CA GLY A 95 -4.06 6.53 -19.40
C GLY A 95 -5.24 7.43 -19.73
N ILE A 96 -6.40 7.22 -19.07
CA ILE A 96 -7.58 8.07 -19.22
C ILE A 96 -7.29 9.49 -18.71
N GLY A 97 -6.68 9.61 -17.53
CA GLY A 97 -6.30 10.91 -16.95
C GLY A 97 -5.37 11.69 -17.87
N LEU A 98 -4.33 11.05 -18.39
CA LEU A 98 -3.40 11.65 -19.34
C LEU A 98 -4.09 12.07 -20.65
N ALA A 99 -4.98 11.23 -21.19
CA ALA A 99 -5.73 11.55 -22.40
C ALA A 99 -6.63 12.78 -22.24
N LEU A 100 -7.32 12.91 -21.09
CA LEU A 100 -8.15 14.07 -20.77
C LEU A 100 -7.33 15.36 -20.68
N LEU A 101 -6.17 15.30 -20.02
CA LEU A 101 -5.26 16.45 -19.90
C LEU A 101 -4.59 16.80 -21.23
N TYR A 102 -4.24 15.81 -22.04
CA TYR A 102 -3.71 16.04 -23.39
C TYR A 102 -4.74 16.72 -24.30
N GLN A 103 -6.00 16.30 -24.26
CA GLN A 103 -7.10 16.95 -24.99
C GLN A 103 -7.31 18.39 -24.54
N LEU A 104 -7.15 18.69 -23.25
CA LEU A 104 -7.23 20.06 -22.73
C LEU A 104 -6.16 20.97 -23.35
N ILE A 105 -4.93 20.48 -23.46
CA ILE A 105 -3.79 21.22 -24.02
C ILE A 105 -3.93 21.37 -25.55
N THR A 106 -4.22 20.28 -26.25
CA THR A 106 -4.25 20.26 -27.72
C THR A 106 -5.52 20.82 -28.33
N GLY A 107 -6.66 20.70 -27.65
CA GLY A 107 -7.94 21.30 -28.04
C GLY A 107 -8.01 22.82 -27.83
N SER A 108 -6.93 23.45 -27.38
CA SER A 108 -6.81 24.90 -27.20
C SER A 108 -6.11 25.61 -28.37
N LYS A 109 -5.74 24.89 -29.45
CA LYS A 109 -4.99 25.43 -30.58
C LYS A 109 -5.79 26.28 -31.58
N SER A 110 -7.12 26.37 -31.48
CA SER A 110 -7.91 27.32 -32.27
C SER A 110 -8.12 28.61 -31.47
N ALA A 111 -7.83 29.76 -32.08
CA ALA A 111 -8.14 31.10 -31.56
C ALA A 111 -9.66 31.40 -31.58
N GLU A 112 -10.49 30.37 -31.43
CA GLU A 112 -11.93 30.51 -31.34
C GLU A 112 -12.30 31.01 -29.94
N THR A 113 -13.16 32.02 -29.90
CA THR A 113 -13.83 32.45 -28.66
C THR A 113 -14.37 31.23 -27.93
N THR A 114 -13.78 30.94 -26.77
CA THR A 114 -14.16 29.77 -25.98
C THR A 114 -15.59 29.97 -25.50
N THR A 115 -16.52 29.22 -26.11
CA THR A 115 -17.91 29.23 -25.65
C THR A 115 -17.99 28.76 -24.20
N ARG A 116 -18.97 29.24 -23.43
CA ARG A 116 -19.23 28.76 -22.06
C ARG A 116 -19.28 27.23 -21.97
N ARG A 117 -19.87 26.59 -22.99
CA ARG A 117 -19.92 25.12 -23.10
C ARG A 117 -18.52 24.50 -23.19
N ASN A 118 -17.64 25.05 -24.01
CA ASN A 118 -16.27 24.54 -24.17
C ASN A 118 -15.43 24.79 -22.91
N PHE A 119 -15.60 25.94 -22.25
CA PHE A 119 -14.97 26.19 -20.95
C PHE A 119 -15.39 25.14 -19.91
N LEU A 120 -16.69 24.89 -19.77
CA LEU A 120 -17.20 23.87 -18.82
C LEU A 120 -16.66 22.47 -19.15
N LYS A 121 -16.61 22.09 -20.43
CA LYS A 121 -15.98 20.81 -20.84
C LYS A 121 -14.52 20.72 -20.41
N LYS A 122 -13.74 21.78 -20.62
CA LYS A 122 -12.33 21.85 -20.21
C LYS A 122 -12.17 21.75 -18.69
N MET A 123 -13.02 22.43 -17.92
CA MET A 123 -13.03 22.32 -16.46
C MET A 123 -13.38 20.91 -15.99
N CYS A 124 -14.35 20.24 -16.59
CA CYS A 124 -14.66 18.84 -16.29
C CYS A 124 -13.50 17.90 -16.64
N GLN A 125 -12.88 18.08 -17.81
CA GLN A 125 -11.71 17.28 -18.22
C GLN A 125 -10.55 17.45 -17.24
N PHE A 126 -10.27 18.68 -16.80
CA PHE A 126 -9.26 18.94 -15.77
C PHE A 126 -9.63 18.32 -14.43
N ALA A 127 -10.86 18.57 -13.94
CA ALA A 127 -11.34 18.10 -12.65
C ALA A 127 -11.43 16.57 -12.54
N VAL A 128 -11.58 15.86 -13.65
CA VAL A 128 -11.54 14.39 -13.69
C VAL A 128 -10.13 13.86 -14.00
N GLY A 129 -9.43 14.51 -14.94
CA GLY A 129 -8.13 14.06 -15.42
C GLY A 129 -7.04 14.14 -14.36
N VAL A 130 -7.02 15.20 -13.54
CA VAL A 130 -6.02 15.35 -12.46
C VAL A 130 -6.19 14.26 -11.39
N PRO A 131 -7.37 14.03 -10.78
CA PRO A 131 -7.56 12.95 -9.80
C PRO A 131 -7.23 11.54 -10.30
N LEU A 132 -7.59 11.23 -11.55
CA LEU A 132 -7.30 9.92 -12.17
C LEU A 132 -5.82 9.70 -12.44
N LEU A 133 -5.02 10.77 -12.54
CA LEU A 133 -3.60 10.70 -12.80
C LEU A 133 -2.78 10.79 -11.51
N ALA A 134 -3.06 11.80 -10.67
CA ALA A 134 -2.30 12.12 -9.46
C ALA A 134 -2.26 10.98 -8.44
N GLY A 135 -3.32 10.15 -8.36
CA GLY A 135 -3.37 9.00 -7.44
C GLY A 135 -2.59 7.76 -7.89
N THR A 136 -2.13 7.71 -9.15
CA THR A 136 -1.62 6.47 -9.76
C THR A 136 -0.18 6.16 -9.36
N LEU A 137 0.18 4.88 -9.36
CA LEU A 137 1.55 4.43 -9.07
C LEU A 137 2.57 5.06 -10.02
N ALA A 138 2.21 5.29 -11.28
CA ALA A 138 3.08 5.90 -12.27
C ALA A 138 3.48 7.33 -11.89
N VAL A 139 2.52 8.15 -11.46
CA VAL A 139 2.80 9.53 -11.01
C VAL A 139 3.58 9.52 -9.72
N ARG A 140 3.24 8.64 -8.77
CA ARG A 140 4.00 8.53 -7.51
C ARG A 140 5.45 8.12 -7.72
N ASN A 141 5.72 7.22 -8.67
CA ASN A 141 7.08 6.85 -9.03
C ASN A 141 7.85 8.01 -9.68
N VAL A 142 7.17 8.87 -10.44
CA VAL A 142 7.79 10.08 -10.98
C VAL A 142 8.03 11.11 -9.86
N GLN A 143 7.05 11.29 -8.95
CA GLN A 143 7.19 12.17 -7.80
C GLN A 143 8.32 11.71 -6.88
N SER A 144 8.49 10.42 -6.63
CA SER A 144 9.57 9.90 -5.78
C SER A 144 10.96 10.06 -6.40
N ILE A 145 11.06 10.13 -7.74
CA ILE A 145 12.30 10.50 -8.44
C ILE A 145 12.58 12.01 -8.33
N LEU A 146 11.52 12.84 -8.30
CA LEU A 146 11.64 14.30 -8.32
C LEU A 146 11.68 14.94 -6.93
N ALA A 147 11.14 14.27 -5.90
CA ALA A 147 11.14 14.75 -4.53
C ALA A 147 12.55 14.58 -3.92
N LEU A 148 13.16 15.70 -3.53
CA LEU A 148 14.47 15.75 -2.87
C LEU A 148 14.43 15.25 -1.41
N ASP A 149 13.24 14.99 -0.87
CA ASP A 149 13.02 14.45 0.47
C ASP A 149 12.09 13.24 0.36
N THR A 150 12.51 12.10 0.91
CA THR A 150 11.89 10.78 0.73
C THR A 150 10.71 10.54 1.67
N THR A 151 10.34 11.52 2.49
CA THR A 151 9.12 11.52 3.27
C THR A 151 7.93 11.75 2.34
N ILE A 152 7.29 10.65 1.95
CA ILE A 152 5.96 10.67 1.31
C ILE A 152 4.99 11.13 2.39
N HIS A 153 4.89 12.44 2.57
CA HIS A 153 3.90 13.05 3.42
C HIS A 153 2.52 12.79 2.81
N TYR A 154 1.61 12.32 3.66
CA TYR A 154 0.17 12.29 3.37
C TYR A 154 -0.23 13.62 2.73
N GLY A 155 -0.48 13.59 1.44
CA GLY A 155 -0.52 14.80 0.63
C GLY A 155 -1.93 15.17 0.19
N ILE A 156 -2.02 16.33 -0.49
CA ILE A 156 -3.17 16.67 -1.33
C ILE A 156 -3.48 15.54 -2.32
N ASP A 157 -2.46 14.78 -2.75
CA ASP A 157 -2.57 13.69 -3.72
C ASP A 157 -3.33 12.47 -3.15
N ASP A 158 -3.30 12.23 -1.84
CA ASP A 158 -4.10 11.18 -1.17
C ASP A 158 -5.53 11.66 -0.87
N ALA A 159 -5.73 12.98 -0.73
CA ALA A 159 -7.03 13.60 -0.49
C ALA A 159 -7.83 13.81 -1.79
N LEU A 160 -7.14 14.09 -2.90
CA LEU A 160 -7.73 14.36 -4.21
C LEU A 160 -7.59 13.18 -5.19
N GLY A 161 -6.67 12.25 -4.94
CA GLY A 161 -6.35 11.16 -5.86
C GLY A 161 -7.22 9.93 -5.71
N TYR A 162 -7.70 9.42 -6.84
CA TYR A 162 -8.22 8.06 -6.94
C TYR A 162 -7.06 7.12 -7.27
N GLY A 163 -6.47 6.47 -6.25
CA GLY A 163 -5.21 5.76 -6.40
C GLY A 163 -5.17 4.38 -5.77
N LEU A 164 -4.52 3.43 -6.46
CA LEU A 164 -4.30 2.07 -5.97
C LEU A 164 -3.58 2.04 -4.61
N GLN A 165 -2.60 2.93 -4.39
CA GLN A 165 -1.82 2.93 -3.15
C GLN A 165 -2.68 3.32 -1.93
N ASP A 166 -3.55 4.31 -2.07
CA ASP A 166 -4.43 4.74 -1.00
C ASP A 166 -5.48 3.66 -0.68
N TYR A 167 -6.06 3.04 -1.72
CA TYR A 167 -6.90 1.86 -1.58
C TYR A 167 -6.20 0.74 -0.81
N ARG A 168 -4.94 0.41 -1.16
CA ARG A 168 -4.15 -0.60 -0.45
C ARG A 168 -3.97 -0.25 1.02
N ASN A 169 -3.66 1.01 1.34
CA ASN A 169 -3.51 1.45 2.72
C ASN A 169 -4.79 1.27 3.56
N ILE A 170 -5.97 1.55 2.98
CA ILE A 170 -7.25 1.29 3.66
C ILE A 170 -7.43 -0.20 3.91
N VAL A 171 -7.24 -1.04 2.89
CA VAL A 171 -7.44 -2.49 3.01
C VAL A 171 -6.44 -3.11 3.99
N ILE A 172 -5.18 -2.65 4.00
CA ILE A 172 -4.19 -3.09 4.99
C ILE A 172 -4.65 -2.73 6.40
N ALA A 173 -5.08 -1.49 6.64
CA ALA A 173 -5.55 -1.07 7.96
C ALA A 173 -6.76 -1.88 8.43
N GLU A 174 -7.75 -2.11 7.56
CA GLU A 174 -8.92 -2.94 7.87
C GLU A 174 -8.55 -4.41 8.08
N GLY A 175 -7.60 -4.92 7.29
CA GLY A 175 -7.06 -6.27 7.42
C GLY A 175 -6.32 -6.47 8.75
N LEU A 176 -5.54 -5.48 9.21
CA LEU A 176 -4.89 -5.49 10.51
C LEU A 176 -5.91 -5.49 11.66
N ILE A 177 -6.96 -4.66 11.57
CA ILE A 177 -8.04 -4.64 12.56
C ILE A 177 -8.70 -6.01 12.66
N ARG A 178 -9.10 -6.56 11.50
CA ARG A 178 -9.77 -7.85 11.40
C ARG A 178 -8.87 -8.99 11.89
N LEU A 179 -7.59 -8.98 11.54
CA LEU A 179 -6.62 -9.96 12.01
C LEU A 179 -6.46 -9.92 13.53
N CYS A 180 -6.34 -8.72 14.11
CA CYS A 180 -6.27 -8.55 15.56
C CYS A 180 -7.55 -9.02 16.27
N GLN A 181 -8.71 -8.89 15.62
CA GLN A 181 -10.00 -9.32 16.16
C GLN A 181 -10.23 -10.84 16.04
N GLU A 182 -9.87 -11.47 14.91
CA GLU A 182 -10.27 -12.85 14.57
C GLU A 182 -9.23 -13.92 14.92
N ALA A 183 -7.94 -13.58 14.91
CA ALA A 183 -6.90 -14.53 15.32
C ALA A 183 -6.81 -14.56 16.85
N GLU A 184 -6.53 -15.71 17.46
CA GLU A 184 -6.44 -15.84 18.93
C GLU A 184 -5.02 -16.18 19.39
N ASP A 185 -4.14 -16.53 18.46
CA ASP A 185 -2.87 -17.21 18.69
C ASP A 185 -1.65 -16.29 18.69
N PHE A 186 -1.87 -14.99 18.82
CA PHE A 186 -0.81 -14.00 19.00
C PHE A 186 -1.26 -12.86 19.92
N HIS A 187 -0.32 -12.32 20.69
CA HIS A 187 -0.49 -11.09 21.47
C HIS A 187 0.27 -9.91 20.86
N THR A 188 1.39 -10.19 20.20
CA THR A 188 2.26 -9.19 19.56
C THR A 188 2.35 -9.43 18.05
N LEU A 189 2.10 -8.39 17.25
CA LEU A 189 2.07 -8.44 15.79
C LEU A 189 3.04 -7.41 15.21
N GLY A 190 4.00 -7.86 14.41
CA GLY A 190 4.91 -6.98 13.67
C GLY A 190 4.42 -6.79 12.23
N SER A 191 4.16 -5.57 11.79
CA SER A 191 3.67 -5.26 10.45
C SER A 191 4.75 -4.56 9.63
N ILE A 192 5.23 -5.18 8.55
CA ILE A 192 6.35 -4.68 7.75
C ILE A 192 5.86 -4.34 6.34
N HIS A 193 5.88 -3.05 6.01
CA HIS A 193 5.40 -2.51 4.74
C HIS A 193 6.42 -1.56 4.15
N GLY A 194 6.32 -1.28 2.84
CA GLY A 194 7.08 -0.19 2.23
C GLY A 194 6.88 1.10 3.02
N ALA A 195 7.94 1.90 3.20
CA ALA A 195 7.90 3.11 4.04
C ALA A 195 6.76 4.07 3.66
N ALA A 196 6.38 4.09 2.38
CA ALA A 196 5.26 4.86 1.83
C ALA A 196 3.86 4.45 2.34
N HIS A 197 3.76 3.33 3.07
CA HIS A 197 2.50 2.80 3.61
C HIS A 197 2.37 3.06 5.12
N SER A 198 3.45 3.10 5.88
CA SER A 198 3.42 2.96 7.34
C SER A 198 2.61 4.04 8.06
N GLU A 199 2.91 5.32 7.81
CA GLU A 199 2.17 6.43 8.42
C GLU A 199 0.73 6.47 7.93
N THR A 200 0.48 6.14 6.65
CA THR A 200 -0.87 6.19 6.10
C THR A 200 -1.76 5.08 6.64
N VAL A 201 -1.24 3.86 6.75
CA VAL A 201 -1.93 2.74 7.40
C VAL A 201 -2.23 3.09 8.85
N HIS A 202 -1.26 3.67 9.56
CA HIS A 202 -1.45 4.13 10.94
C HIS A 202 -2.58 5.16 11.07
N GLU A 203 -2.56 6.19 10.23
CA GLU A 203 -3.63 7.20 10.19
C GLU A 203 -4.99 6.56 9.91
N TYR A 204 -5.06 5.59 8.99
CA TYR A 204 -6.29 4.87 8.74
C TYR A 204 -6.73 4.05 9.92
N LEU A 205 -5.84 3.40 10.68
CA LEU A 205 -6.20 2.65 11.89
C LEU A 205 -6.89 3.57 12.92
N LEU A 206 -6.35 4.76 13.13
CA LEU A 206 -6.85 5.75 14.10
C LEU A 206 -8.14 6.46 13.65
N SER A 207 -8.39 6.53 12.34
CA SER A 207 -9.48 7.34 11.77
C SER A 207 -10.52 6.52 10.97
N PRO A 208 -11.48 5.83 11.62
CA PRO A 208 -12.52 5.04 10.94
C PRO A 208 -13.30 5.81 9.87
N ASN A 209 -13.58 7.10 10.10
CA ASN A 209 -14.29 7.94 9.13
C ASN A 209 -13.50 8.14 7.84
N LYS A 210 -12.16 8.21 7.91
CA LYS A 210 -11.31 8.35 6.72
C LYS A 210 -11.34 7.09 5.86
N ARG A 211 -11.56 5.90 6.45
CA ARG A 211 -11.68 4.63 5.72
C ARG A 211 -12.98 4.51 4.93
N GLN A 212 -14.03 5.27 5.27
CA GLN A 212 -15.33 5.22 4.55
C GLN A 212 -15.22 5.56 3.06
N LYS A 213 -14.16 6.27 2.66
CA LYS A 213 -13.88 6.52 1.24
C LYS A 213 -13.55 5.25 0.44
N ARG A 214 -13.38 4.08 1.10
CA ARG A 214 -13.33 2.76 0.45
C ARG A 214 -14.45 2.55 -0.57
N LEU A 215 -15.64 3.10 -0.31
CA LEU A 215 -16.77 3.05 -1.25
C LEU A 215 -16.45 3.70 -2.61
N ALA A 216 -15.59 4.72 -2.64
CA ALA A 216 -15.13 5.30 -3.89
C ALA A 216 -14.26 4.30 -4.68
N TYR A 217 -13.50 3.44 -3.98
CA TYR A 217 -12.60 2.43 -4.53
C TYR A 217 -13.28 1.09 -4.90
N LEU A 218 -14.61 1.06 -5.04
CA LEU A 218 -15.35 -0.15 -5.41
C LEU A 218 -14.76 -0.92 -6.62
N PRO A 219 -14.30 -0.25 -7.71
CA PRO A 219 -13.64 -0.95 -8.80
C PRO A 219 -12.37 -1.73 -8.38
N TYR A 220 -11.58 -1.20 -7.45
CA TYR A 220 -10.43 -1.93 -6.92
C TYR A 220 -10.87 -3.05 -5.98
N ASP A 221 -11.90 -2.85 -5.15
CA ASP A 221 -12.48 -3.89 -4.29
C ASP A 221 -12.99 -5.10 -5.09
N MET A 222 -13.60 -4.86 -6.25
CA MET A 222 -14.09 -5.93 -7.13
C MET A 222 -12.96 -6.74 -7.80
N LEU A 223 -11.75 -6.18 -7.87
CA LEU A 223 -10.62 -6.78 -8.58
C LEU A 223 -9.51 -7.27 -7.65
N GLY A 224 -9.39 -6.68 -6.46
CA GLY A 224 -8.39 -6.98 -5.46
C GLY A 224 -8.77 -8.17 -4.60
N ASN A 225 -7.76 -8.87 -4.07
CA ASN A 225 -8.00 -9.91 -3.09
C ASN A 225 -7.92 -9.32 -1.69
N THR A 226 -9.07 -9.08 -1.06
CA THR A 226 -9.15 -8.50 0.30
C THR A 226 -9.06 -9.55 1.41
N GLN A 227 -8.84 -10.81 1.05
CA GLN A 227 -8.71 -11.88 2.01
C GLN A 227 -7.37 -11.82 2.74
N ILE A 228 -7.41 -12.08 4.03
CA ILE A 228 -6.21 -12.24 4.85
C ILE A 228 -5.71 -13.67 4.63
N ARG A 229 -4.41 -13.84 4.38
CA ARG A 229 -3.79 -15.16 4.17
C ARG A 229 -2.82 -15.47 5.30
N GLU A 230 -3.00 -16.60 5.98
CA GLU A 230 -2.10 -17.11 7.03
C GLU A 230 -1.16 -18.16 6.45
N TYR A 231 0.14 -17.94 6.62
CA TYR A 231 1.19 -18.86 6.23
C TYR A 231 1.93 -19.38 7.46
N THR A 232 2.04 -20.70 7.53
CA THR A 232 2.83 -21.39 8.57
C THR A 232 4.14 -21.92 7.99
N PRO A 233 5.26 -21.81 8.73
CA PRO A 233 6.54 -22.31 8.26
C PRO A 233 6.57 -23.84 8.29
N THR A 234 7.17 -24.44 7.26
CA THR A 234 7.42 -25.89 7.16
C THR A 234 8.90 -26.16 6.92
N SER A 235 9.30 -27.44 6.93
CA SER A 235 10.67 -27.84 6.61
C SER A 235 11.07 -27.50 5.16
N SER A 236 10.11 -27.47 4.24
CA SER A 236 10.32 -27.23 2.81
C SER A 236 9.94 -25.82 2.34
N GLY A 237 9.35 -24.98 3.21
CA GLY A 237 8.96 -23.61 2.85
C GLY A 237 7.79 -23.08 3.67
N TRP A 238 6.73 -22.70 2.96
CA TRP A 238 5.53 -22.09 3.53
C TRP A 238 4.29 -22.87 3.11
N GLU A 239 3.35 -23.02 4.02
CA GLU A 239 2.04 -23.60 3.76
C GLU A 239 0.96 -22.56 4.03
N LEU A 240 0.05 -22.35 3.07
CA LEU A 240 -1.15 -21.55 3.29
C LEU A 240 -2.10 -22.33 4.18
N ARG A 241 -2.25 -21.91 5.43
CA ARG A 241 -3.08 -22.61 6.43
C ARG A 241 -4.52 -22.17 6.37
N ARG A 242 -4.75 -20.86 6.25
CA ARG A 242 -6.08 -20.27 6.35
C ARG A 242 -6.19 -19.02 5.50
N THR A 243 -7.41 -18.79 5.02
CA THR A 243 -7.83 -17.55 4.40
C THR A 243 -9.04 -17.05 5.15
N PHE A 244 -9.03 -15.77 5.51
CA PHE A 244 -10.13 -15.08 6.21
C PHE A 244 -10.72 -14.03 5.28
#